data_AF-A0A7V3P969-F1
#
_entry.id   AF-A0A7V3P969-F1
#
_cell.length_a   1.000
_cell.length_b   1.000
_cell.length_c   1.000
_cell.angle_alpha   90.00
_cell.angle_beta   90.00
_cell.angle_gamma   90.00
#
_symmetry.space_group_name_H-M   'P 1'
#
loop_
_entity.id
_entity.type
_entity.pdbx_description
1 polymer ?
#
loop_
_entity_poly.entity_id
_entity_poly.type
_entity_poly.pdbx_seq_one_letter_code
_entity_poly.pdbx_strand_id
1 'polypeptide(L)'
;MVEEQSREVPPGAKARELVSMPANLPHALAAPTAVLDRFYAACLGCSPEELNARGVRVLETDLSSVTFAKGSPLIVYGLSKAGGAVIAAKPGLGGPVSLAASGSDSLDDRTCAAIERALSALGEGAAWFRGVRLYCHPQEFCDCRMGQVRELVPAEDERASVLRQRWGGKVFGQVVGGRVVSWAAVKPLSSVIWDLSVETLPSHRGHGYAASVVSAA
;
A
#
# COMPACT_ATOMS: atom_id res chain seq x y z
N MET A 1 54.17 27.06 -1.87
CA MET A 1 53.30 27.77 -2.83
C MET A 1 52.27 26.79 -3.33
N VAL A 2 50.99 27.12 -3.05
CA VAL A 2 49.78 26.87 -3.84
C VAL A 2 49.43 25.39 -4.09
N GLU A 3 48.48 24.78 -3.38
CA GLU A 3 47.00 24.89 -3.50
C GLU A 3 46.39 24.24 -4.75
N GLU A 4 45.14 23.80 -4.55
CA GLU A 4 44.12 23.34 -5.50
C GLU A 4 44.19 21.90 -6.03
N GLN A 5 43.10 21.15 -6.18
CA GLN A 5 41.72 21.14 -5.67
C GLN A 5 41.04 19.95 -6.39
N SER A 6 40.14 19.24 -5.68
CA SER A 6 38.87 18.66 -6.14
C SER A 6 38.65 18.34 -7.63
N ARG A 7 38.20 17.11 -7.92
CA ARG A 7 36.85 16.86 -8.47
C ARG A 7 36.43 15.39 -8.47
N GLU A 8 35.26 15.16 -7.87
CA GLU A 8 34.37 14.03 -8.07
C GLU A 8 33.92 13.90 -9.54
N VAL A 9 33.65 12.66 -9.99
CA VAL A 9 32.66 12.36 -11.03
C VAL A 9 31.92 11.06 -10.63
N PRO A 10 30.57 11.02 -10.69
CA PRO A 10 29.71 10.06 -10.00
C PRO A 10 29.46 8.74 -10.76
N PRO A 11 28.93 7.69 -10.09
CA PRO A 11 28.48 6.47 -10.74
C PRO A 11 27.17 6.70 -11.51
N GLY A 12 27.23 6.49 -12.82
CA GLY A 12 26.06 6.36 -13.66
C GLY A 12 25.29 5.08 -13.37
N ALA A 13 24.10 5.20 -12.79
CA ALA A 13 23.03 4.24 -12.94
C ALA A 13 21.83 5.00 -13.51
N LYS A 14 21.61 4.81 -14.82
CA LYS A 14 20.49 5.39 -15.57
C LYS A 14 19.18 5.06 -14.85
N ALA A 15 18.45 6.11 -14.48
CA ALA A 15 17.05 6.01 -14.12
C ALA A 15 16.32 5.30 -15.25
N ARG A 16 15.72 4.14 -14.94
CA ARG A 16 14.77 3.51 -15.85
C ARG A 16 13.59 4.45 -16.02
N GLU A 17 13.30 4.75 -17.28
CA GLU A 17 12.19 5.55 -17.74
C GLU A 17 10.88 5.16 -17.04
N LEU A 18 10.19 6.18 -16.51
CA LEU A 18 8.77 6.13 -16.26
C LEU A 18 8.08 5.80 -17.59
N VAL A 19 7.57 4.58 -17.71
CA VAL A 19 6.71 4.21 -18.83
C VAL A 19 5.46 5.08 -18.74
N SER A 20 5.39 6.05 -19.64
CA SER A 20 4.21 6.87 -19.94
C SER A 20 3.02 5.95 -20.21
N MET A 21 2.00 6.01 -19.35
CA MET A 21 0.73 5.33 -19.62
C MET A 21 -0.01 6.03 -20.77
N PRO A 22 -0.59 5.28 -21.72
CA PRO A 22 -1.34 5.87 -22.81
C PRO A 22 -2.61 6.55 -22.29
N ALA A 23 -2.73 7.84 -22.58
CA ALA A 23 -3.95 8.61 -22.44
C ALA A 23 -4.96 8.15 -23.50
N ASN A 24 -5.77 7.14 -23.18
CA ASN A 24 -7.13 6.87 -23.68
C ASN A 24 -7.45 5.37 -23.57
N LEU A 25 -8.34 5.01 -22.65
CA LEU A 25 -9.09 3.75 -22.71
C LEU A 25 -10.57 4.00 -22.32
N PRO A 26 -11.53 3.48 -23.09
CA PRO A 26 -12.94 3.88 -23.06
C PRO A 26 -13.75 3.20 -21.95
N HIS A 27 -14.68 3.94 -21.35
CA HIS A 27 -15.97 3.64 -20.69
C HIS A 27 -16.30 2.28 -19.98
N ALA A 28 -15.52 1.20 -20.08
CA ALA A 28 -15.84 -0.11 -19.53
C ALA A 28 -15.33 -0.36 -18.09
N LEU A 29 -14.62 0.60 -17.50
CA LEU A 29 -13.95 0.46 -16.19
C LEU A 29 -14.69 1.11 -15.00
N ALA A 30 -15.85 1.76 -15.24
CA ALA A 30 -16.51 2.61 -14.25
C ALA A 30 -17.13 1.85 -13.07
N ALA A 31 -17.58 0.60 -13.26
CA ALA A 31 -18.31 -0.13 -12.22
C ALA A 31 -17.41 -0.69 -11.09
N PRO A 32 -16.25 -1.33 -11.38
CA PRO A 32 -15.34 -1.81 -10.32
C PRO A 32 -14.68 -0.68 -9.53
N THR A 33 -14.34 0.43 -10.21
CA THR A 33 -13.78 1.62 -9.55
C THR A 33 -14.80 2.31 -8.66
N ALA A 34 -16.06 2.44 -9.07
CA ALA A 34 -17.11 3.02 -8.23
C ALA A 34 -17.41 2.19 -6.96
N VAL A 35 -17.33 0.86 -7.03
CA VAL A 35 -17.48 0.00 -5.84
C VAL A 35 -16.34 0.23 -4.85
N LEU A 36 -15.10 0.26 -5.35
CA LEU A 36 -13.93 0.56 -4.54
C LEU A 36 -13.98 1.97 -3.96
N ASP A 37 -14.41 2.96 -4.75
CA ASP A 37 -14.53 4.36 -4.31
C ASP A 37 -15.55 4.48 -3.17
N ARG A 38 -16.73 3.90 -3.32
CA ARG A 38 -17.75 3.90 -2.25
C ARG A 38 -17.25 3.27 -0.97
N PHE A 39 -16.52 2.17 -1.11
CA PHE A 39 -15.99 1.46 0.05
C PHE A 39 -14.93 2.26 0.78
N TYR A 40 -13.89 2.71 0.09
CA TYR A 40 -12.84 3.52 0.72
C TYR A 40 -13.37 4.86 1.23
N ALA A 41 -14.32 5.48 0.52
CA ALA A 41 -14.97 6.70 0.98
C ALA A 41 -15.71 6.46 2.31
N ALA A 42 -16.49 5.37 2.41
CA ALA A 42 -17.15 5.00 3.66
C ALA A 42 -16.15 4.72 4.79
N CYS A 43 -15.04 4.01 4.52
CA CYS A 43 -14.01 3.74 5.51
C CYS A 43 -13.26 5.00 5.98
N LEU A 44 -13.17 6.02 5.12
CA LEU A 44 -12.50 7.29 5.41
C LEU A 44 -13.46 8.37 5.94
N GLY A 45 -14.76 8.10 5.95
CA GLY A 45 -15.78 9.07 6.36
C GLY A 45 -15.97 10.22 5.38
N CYS A 46 -15.79 9.99 4.07
CA CYS A 46 -16.04 10.98 3.01
C CYS A 46 -16.95 10.46 1.90
N SER A 47 -17.29 11.32 0.95
CA SER A 47 -17.99 10.92 -0.28
C SER A 47 -17.01 10.40 -1.37
N PRO A 48 -17.47 9.60 -2.34
CA PRO A 48 -16.65 9.21 -3.50
C PRO A 48 -16.10 10.40 -4.31
N GLU A 49 -16.84 11.50 -4.40
CA GLU A 49 -16.41 12.73 -5.08
C GLU A 49 -15.25 13.39 -4.32
N GLU A 50 -15.37 13.46 -3.00
CA GLU A 50 -14.30 13.96 -2.12
C GLU A 50 -13.08 13.05 -2.16
N LEU A 51 -13.31 11.73 -2.21
CA LEU A 51 -12.28 10.72 -2.39
C LEU A 51 -11.52 10.92 -3.70
N ASN A 52 -12.14 11.44 -4.75
CA ASN A 52 -11.53 11.61 -6.07
C ASN A 52 -11.07 13.05 -6.40
N ALA A 53 -11.29 14.02 -5.49
CA ALA A 53 -10.85 15.41 -5.68
C ALA A 53 -9.32 15.54 -5.82
N ARG A 54 -8.80 16.49 -6.61
CA ARG A 54 -7.34 16.68 -6.74
C ARG A 54 -6.69 17.21 -5.46
N GLY A 55 -5.40 16.90 -5.28
CA GLY A 55 -4.59 17.36 -4.15
C GLY A 55 -4.69 16.46 -2.91
N VAL A 56 -3.99 16.86 -1.84
CA VAL A 56 -4.04 16.18 -0.54
C VAL A 56 -5.17 16.77 0.29
N ARG A 57 -6.08 15.91 0.76
CA ARG A 57 -7.19 16.29 1.63
C ARG A 57 -7.05 15.62 2.98
N VAL A 58 -7.21 16.38 4.05
CA VAL A 58 -7.23 15.88 5.43
C VAL A 58 -8.65 15.93 5.97
N LEU A 59 -9.08 14.83 6.58
CA LEU A 59 -10.40 14.65 7.17
C LEU A 59 -10.23 14.24 8.62
N GLU A 60 -11.02 14.84 9.51
CA GLU A 60 -11.16 14.31 10.87
C GLU A 60 -12.32 13.33 10.89
N THR A 61 -12.04 12.10 11.30
CA THR A 61 -13.05 11.03 11.35
C THR A 61 -12.76 10.12 12.52
N ASP A 62 -13.82 9.60 13.15
CA ASP A 62 -13.67 8.65 14.24
C ASP A 62 -13.22 7.29 13.69
N LEU A 63 -11.90 7.13 13.57
CA LEU A 63 -11.24 5.88 13.20
C LEU A 63 -11.20 4.90 14.38
N SER A 64 -12.34 4.68 15.03
CA SER A 64 -12.45 3.70 16.12
C SER A 64 -12.06 2.28 15.67
N SER A 65 -12.19 1.99 14.36
CA SER A 65 -11.53 0.85 13.73
C SER A 65 -11.40 1.03 12.21
N VAL A 66 -10.17 1.08 11.68
CA VAL A 66 -9.92 0.88 10.25
C VAL A 66 -9.72 -0.62 10.02
N THR A 67 -10.72 -1.28 9.44
CA THR A 67 -10.79 -2.74 9.30
C THR A 67 -9.64 -3.35 8.46
N PHE A 68 -8.90 -2.51 7.73
CA PHE A 68 -7.83 -2.80 6.74
C PHE A 68 -6.41 -2.76 7.32
N ALA A 69 -6.24 -2.44 8.61
CA ALA A 69 -4.90 -2.29 9.18
C ALA A 69 -4.76 -3.07 10.48
N LYS A 70 -4.39 -4.36 10.34
CA LYS A 70 -3.71 -5.16 11.38
C LYS A 70 -4.26 -5.02 12.81
N GLY A 71 -5.58 -4.92 12.98
CA GLY A 71 -6.27 -4.91 14.28
C GLY A 71 -5.81 -3.82 15.27
N SER A 72 -5.08 -2.80 14.81
CA SER A 72 -4.57 -1.72 15.66
C SER A 72 -5.27 -0.43 15.29
N PRO A 73 -5.82 0.33 16.27
CA PRO A 73 -6.43 1.62 15.99
C PRO A 73 -5.33 2.56 15.47
N LEU A 74 -5.44 2.94 14.20
CA LEU A 74 -4.53 3.90 13.59
C LEU A 74 -5.01 5.30 13.95
N ILE A 75 -4.09 6.16 14.37
CA ILE A 75 -4.40 7.56 14.65
C ILE A 75 -4.52 8.40 13.38
N VAL A 76 -3.86 7.97 12.30
CA VAL A 76 -3.99 8.57 10.97
C VAL A 76 -3.79 7.49 9.89
N TYR A 77 -4.58 7.59 8.82
CA TYR A 77 -4.56 6.71 7.65
C TYR A 77 -4.50 7.54 6.37
N GLY A 78 -3.59 7.19 5.45
CA GLY A 78 -3.44 7.84 4.16
C GLY A 78 -3.71 6.91 2.98
N LEU A 79 -4.48 7.38 2.00
CA LEU A 79 -4.75 6.72 0.73
C LEU A 79 -4.26 7.58 -0.44
N SER A 80 -3.22 7.12 -1.14
CA SER A 80 -2.75 7.72 -2.39
C SER A 80 -3.65 7.35 -3.57
N LYS A 81 -3.85 8.31 -4.49
CA LYS A 81 -4.60 8.13 -5.74
C LYS A 81 -3.94 8.87 -6.90
N ALA A 82 -4.39 8.62 -8.12
CA ALA A 82 -3.97 9.39 -9.29
C ALA A 82 -4.36 10.87 -9.10
N GLY A 83 -3.36 11.75 -8.97
CA GLY A 83 -3.56 13.20 -8.84
C GLY A 83 -3.95 13.71 -7.44
N GLY A 84 -3.75 12.92 -6.38
CA GLY A 84 -3.97 13.40 -5.01
C GLY A 84 -3.80 12.36 -3.91
N ALA A 85 -4.28 12.68 -2.72
CA ALA A 85 -4.43 11.74 -1.62
C ALA A 85 -5.54 12.16 -0.64
N VAL A 86 -6.04 11.21 0.13
CA VAL A 86 -6.94 11.47 1.26
C VAL A 86 -6.30 10.94 2.53
N ILE A 87 -6.28 11.76 3.57
CA ILE A 87 -5.75 11.45 4.89
C ILE A 87 -6.91 11.53 5.88
N ALA A 88 -7.28 10.42 6.48
CA ALA A 88 -8.22 10.36 7.58
C ALA A 88 -7.43 10.38 8.89
N ALA A 89 -7.69 11.35 9.75
CA ALA A 89 -7.07 11.53 11.05
C ALA A 89 -8.10 11.41 12.17
N LYS A 90 -7.68 10.89 13.33
CA LYS A 90 -8.50 10.91 14.55
C LYS A 90 -8.88 12.36 14.91
N PRO A 91 -10.06 12.60 15.53
CA PRO A 91 -10.45 13.95 15.95
C PRO A 91 -9.38 14.63 16.81
N GLY A 92 -9.09 15.89 16.51
CA GLY A 92 -8.04 16.68 17.16
C GLY A 92 -6.66 16.61 16.48
N LEU A 93 -6.46 15.68 15.54
CA LEU A 93 -5.20 15.56 14.79
C LEU A 93 -5.29 16.14 13.38
N GLY A 94 -6.47 16.51 12.88
CA GLY A 94 -6.64 17.00 11.51
C GLY A 94 -5.90 18.30 11.24
N GLY A 95 -5.90 19.24 12.20
CA GLY A 95 -5.15 20.49 12.09
C GLY A 95 -3.64 20.28 11.92
N PRO A 96 -2.95 19.59 12.86
CA PRO A 96 -1.53 19.26 12.73
C PRO A 96 -1.18 18.51 11.45
N VAL A 97 -1.99 17.52 11.05
CA VAL A 97 -1.77 16.73 9.83
C VAL A 97 -1.95 17.59 8.57
N SER A 98 -2.97 18.46 8.54
CA SER A 98 -3.21 19.40 7.44
C SER A 98 -2.06 20.38 7.27
N LEU A 99 -1.54 20.93 8.38
CA LEU A 99 -0.38 21.81 8.36
C LEU A 99 0.86 21.08 7.84
N ALA A 100 1.10 19.85 8.29
CA ALA A 100 2.25 19.05 7.86
C ALA A 100 2.18 18.65 6.37
N ALA A 101 0.97 18.44 5.84
CA ALA A 101 0.72 18.11 4.44
C ALA A 101 0.55 19.34 3.53
N SER A 102 0.61 20.54 4.07
CA SER A 102 0.34 21.79 3.33
C SER A 102 1.25 21.94 2.11
N GLY A 103 0.66 22.27 0.96
CA GLY A 103 1.37 22.41 -0.31
C GLY A 103 1.82 21.10 -0.96
N SER A 104 1.41 19.95 -0.42
CA SER A 104 1.70 18.63 -1.00
C SER A 104 0.58 18.19 -1.93
N ASP A 105 0.94 17.66 -3.10
CA ASP A 105 -0.01 17.11 -4.07
C ASP A 105 -0.16 15.58 -3.97
N SER A 106 0.68 14.93 -3.16
CA SER A 106 0.68 13.47 -2.99
C SER A 106 1.23 13.05 -1.62
N LEU A 107 1.03 11.78 -1.23
CA LEU A 107 1.66 11.16 -0.06
C LEU A 107 2.99 10.50 -0.47
N ASP A 108 3.99 11.31 -0.80
CA ASP A 108 5.37 10.86 -1.01
C ASP A 108 6.11 10.71 0.34
N ASP A 109 7.37 10.25 0.29
CA ASP A 109 8.15 9.99 1.51
C ASP A 109 8.40 11.27 2.31
N ARG A 110 8.56 12.40 1.62
CA ARG A 110 8.75 13.71 2.26
C ARG A 110 7.51 14.14 3.04
N THR A 111 6.33 14.03 2.42
CA THR A 111 5.04 14.37 3.02
C THR A 111 4.75 13.44 4.20
N CYS A 112 5.01 12.14 4.05
CA CYS A 112 4.87 11.18 5.14
C CYS A 112 5.78 11.52 6.33
N ALA A 113 7.06 11.80 6.10
CA ALA A 113 8.00 12.18 7.16
C ALA A 113 7.64 13.51 7.84
N ALA A 114 7.00 14.45 7.12
CA ALA A 114 6.50 15.68 7.72
C ALA A 114 5.35 15.39 8.71
N ILE A 115 4.40 14.55 8.31
CA ILE A 115 3.27 14.17 9.15
C ILE A 115 3.73 13.36 10.37
N GLU A 116 4.64 12.40 10.20
CA GLU A 116 5.21 11.60 11.31
C GLU A 116 5.89 12.48 12.36
N ARG A 117 6.65 13.49 11.93
CA ARG A 117 7.28 14.45 12.85
C ARG A 117 6.25 15.29 13.59
N ALA A 118 5.20 15.75 12.90
CA ALA A 118 4.14 16.52 13.52
C ALA A 118 3.40 15.73 14.60
N LEU A 119 3.10 14.45 14.35
CA LEU A 119 2.44 13.57 15.33
C LEU A 119 3.36 13.23 16.50
N SER A 120 4.64 12.96 16.23
CA SER A 120 5.63 12.66 17.26
C SER A 120 5.79 13.83 18.25
N ALA A 121 5.73 15.07 17.76
CA ALA A 121 5.79 16.27 18.60
C ALA A 121 4.60 16.41 19.58
N LEU A 122 3.50 15.71 19.32
CA LEU A 122 2.30 15.71 20.17
C LEU A 122 2.29 14.58 21.19
N GLY A 123 3.34 13.75 21.24
CA GLY A 123 3.38 12.54 22.09
C GLY A 123 2.50 11.39 21.56
N GLU A 124 1.85 11.60 20.42
CA GLU A 124 1.07 10.60 19.71
C GLU A 124 2.04 9.81 18.82
N GLY A 125 2.60 8.72 19.36
CA GLY A 125 3.44 7.80 18.59
C GLY A 125 2.67 7.32 17.36
N ALA A 126 3.15 7.65 16.16
CA ALA A 126 2.45 7.33 14.92
C ALA A 126 2.44 5.82 14.67
N ALA A 127 1.41 5.12 15.14
CA ALA A 127 0.95 3.91 14.49
C ALA A 127 0.32 4.34 13.15
N TRP A 128 1.17 4.63 12.16
CA TRP A 128 0.76 5.06 10.83
C TRP A 128 0.74 3.88 9.87
N PHE A 129 -0.26 3.85 8.99
CA PHE A 129 -0.29 2.94 7.84
C PHE A 129 -0.41 3.77 6.56
N ARG A 130 0.56 3.59 5.65
CA ARG A 130 0.50 4.10 4.28
C ARG A 130 -0.02 2.99 3.38
N GLY A 131 -1.25 3.13 2.92
CA GLY A 131 -1.80 2.28 1.87
C GLY A 131 -1.59 2.90 0.50
N VAL A 132 -1.24 2.09 -0.49
CA VAL A 132 -1.33 2.48 -1.91
C VAL A 132 -2.50 1.73 -2.51
N ARG A 133 -3.41 2.45 -3.16
CA ARG A 133 -4.44 1.80 -3.96
C ARG A 133 -3.84 1.42 -5.30
N LEU A 134 -3.70 0.12 -5.53
CA LEU A 134 -3.34 -0.44 -6.82
C LEU A 134 -4.62 -0.97 -7.48
N TYR A 135 -4.85 -0.59 -8.72
CA TYR A 135 -5.87 -1.20 -9.55
C TYR A 135 -5.18 -2.20 -10.47
N CYS A 136 -5.40 -3.49 -10.25
CA CYS A 136 -4.80 -4.53 -11.05
C CYS A 136 -5.77 -5.03 -12.12
N HIS A 137 -5.33 -5.09 -13.37
CA HIS A 137 -6.10 -5.70 -14.44
C HIS A 137 -5.98 -7.24 -14.40
N PRO A 138 -6.99 -8.01 -14.86
CA PRO A 138 -6.89 -9.46 -14.99
C PRO A 138 -5.61 -9.93 -15.72
N GLN A 139 -5.12 -9.15 -16.70
CA GLN A 139 -3.90 -9.50 -17.43
C GLN A 139 -2.59 -9.29 -16.64
N GLU A 140 -2.63 -8.53 -15.54
CA GLU A 140 -1.48 -8.31 -14.67
C GLU A 140 -1.26 -9.47 -13.69
N PHE A 141 -2.28 -10.31 -13.51
CA PHE A 141 -2.17 -11.54 -12.75
C PHE A 141 -1.52 -12.60 -13.63
N CYS A 142 -0.26 -12.91 -13.32
CA CYS A 142 0.52 -13.88 -14.06
C CYS A 142 1.36 -14.72 -13.10
N ASP A 143 1.30 -16.03 -13.29
CA ASP A 143 2.10 -16.96 -12.51
C ASP A 143 3.57 -16.78 -12.84
N CYS A 144 4.41 -16.71 -11.80
CA CYS A 144 5.83 -16.85 -12.00
C CYS A 144 6.12 -18.29 -12.42
N ARG A 145 6.77 -18.45 -13.58
CA ARG A 145 7.12 -19.77 -14.14
C ARG A 145 8.13 -20.55 -13.28
N MET A 146 8.79 -19.88 -12.33
CA MET A 146 9.79 -20.51 -11.46
C MET A 146 9.15 -20.98 -10.15
N GLY A 147 9.09 -22.31 -9.98
CA GLY A 147 8.51 -22.94 -8.80
C GLY A 147 7.02 -23.20 -8.95
N GLN A 148 6.33 -23.39 -7.82
CA GLN A 148 4.89 -23.67 -7.77
C GLN A 148 4.20 -22.70 -6.82
N VAL A 149 3.11 -22.07 -7.28
CA VAL A 149 2.20 -21.32 -6.41
C VAL A 149 1.05 -22.22 -5.96
N ARG A 150 0.70 -22.19 -4.67
CA ARG A 150 -0.43 -22.95 -4.12
C ARG A 150 -0.94 -22.39 -2.79
N GLU A 151 -2.16 -22.76 -2.42
CA GLU A 151 -2.63 -22.60 -1.03
C GLU A 151 -1.74 -23.41 -0.08
N LEU A 152 -1.31 -22.80 1.02
CA LEU A 152 -0.47 -23.41 2.04
C LEU A 152 -1.34 -23.97 3.17
N VAL A 153 -1.07 -25.21 3.57
CA VAL A 153 -1.68 -25.78 4.77
C VAL A 153 -0.85 -25.33 5.97
N PRO A 154 -1.45 -24.82 7.08
CA PRO A 154 -0.70 -24.30 8.22
C PRO A 154 0.33 -25.26 8.84
N ALA A 155 0.14 -26.58 8.69
CA ALA A 155 1.06 -27.60 9.18
C ALA A 155 2.34 -27.72 8.34
N GLU A 156 2.35 -27.21 7.10
CA GLU A 156 3.47 -27.32 6.17
C GLU A 156 4.48 -26.18 6.31
N ASP A 157 4.05 -25.04 6.88
CA ASP A 157 4.87 -23.84 7.01
C ASP A 157 4.43 -23.02 8.23
N GLU A 158 5.35 -22.84 9.19
CA GLU A 158 5.09 -22.12 10.44
C GLU A 158 4.67 -20.66 10.17
N ARG A 159 5.26 -20.02 9.15
CA ARG A 159 4.93 -18.64 8.78
C ARG A 159 3.51 -18.53 8.25
N ALA A 160 3.05 -19.48 7.46
CA ALA A 160 1.67 -19.57 7.00
C ALA A 160 0.68 -19.74 8.16
N SER A 161 1.03 -20.51 9.18
CA SER A 161 0.22 -20.65 10.40
C SER A 161 0.06 -19.30 11.12
N VAL A 162 1.16 -18.58 11.34
CA VAL A 162 1.14 -17.24 11.96
C VAL A 162 0.31 -16.25 11.14
N LEU A 163 0.49 -16.24 9.82
CA LEU A 163 -0.25 -15.37 8.93
C LEU A 163 -1.75 -15.66 8.95
N ARG A 164 -2.14 -16.95 8.93
CA ARG A 164 -3.55 -17.35 9.01
C ARG A 164 -4.18 -16.95 10.33
N GLN A 165 -3.50 -17.15 11.47
CA GLN A 165 -4.01 -16.72 12.77
C GLN A 165 -4.21 -15.19 12.82
N ARG A 166 -3.29 -14.43 12.21
CA ARG A 166 -3.35 -12.97 12.20
C ARG A 166 -4.41 -12.39 11.26
N TRP A 167 -4.60 -12.99 10.09
CA TRP A 167 -5.44 -12.43 9.02
C TRP A 167 -6.79 -13.12 8.86
N GLY A 168 -6.93 -14.35 9.37
CA GLY A 168 -8.19 -15.10 9.44
C GLY A 168 -8.61 -15.81 8.15
N GLY A 169 -7.96 -15.54 7.00
CA GLY A 169 -8.27 -16.20 5.73
C GLY A 169 -7.17 -17.12 5.21
N LYS A 170 -7.26 -17.44 3.92
CA LYS A 170 -6.33 -18.35 3.22
C LYS A 170 -4.95 -17.74 3.10
N VAL A 171 -3.93 -18.59 2.99
CA VAL A 171 -2.56 -18.18 2.73
C VAL A 171 -2.06 -18.92 1.49
N PHE A 172 -1.56 -18.17 0.53
CA PHE A 172 -0.94 -18.69 -0.69
C PHE A 172 0.57 -18.54 -0.62
N GLY A 173 1.30 -19.49 -1.20
CA GLY A 173 2.76 -19.53 -1.12
C GLY A 173 3.40 -19.86 -2.46
N GLN A 174 4.54 -19.22 -2.73
CA GLN A 174 5.43 -19.59 -3.81
C GLN A 174 6.49 -20.54 -3.26
N VAL A 175 6.53 -21.76 -3.79
CA VAL A 175 7.48 -22.80 -3.43
C VAL A 175 8.57 -22.91 -4.49
N VAL A 176 9.82 -22.70 -4.09
CA VAL A 176 11.01 -22.82 -4.95
C VAL A 176 11.99 -23.78 -4.28
N GLY A 177 12.37 -24.86 -4.98
CA GLY A 177 13.29 -25.86 -4.43
C GLY A 177 12.79 -26.52 -3.13
N GLY A 178 11.48 -26.73 -2.99
CA GLY A 178 10.86 -27.32 -1.80
C GLY A 178 10.68 -26.36 -0.61
N ARG A 179 11.06 -25.09 -0.75
CA ARG A 179 10.94 -24.07 0.30
C ARG A 179 9.95 -22.98 -0.11
N VAL A 180 9.12 -22.52 0.83
CA VAL A 180 8.28 -21.33 0.62
C VAL A 180 9.16 -20.08 0.67
N VAL A 181 9.09 -19.26 -0.37
CA VAL A 181 9.91 -18.03 -0.51
C VAL A 181 9.09 -16.75 -0.56
N SER A 182 7.77 -16.87 -0.79
CA SER A 182 6.82 -15.75 -0.78
C SER A 182 5.47 -16.22 -0.27
N TRP A 183 4.74 -15.36 0.42
CA TRP A 183 3.42 -15.59 1.01
C TRP A 183 2.46 -14.47 0.63
N ALA A 184 1.19 -14.79 0.43
CA ALA A 184 0.06 -13.85 0.39
C ALA A 184 -1.03 -14.35 1.34
N ALA A 185 -1.30 -13.61 2.42
CA ALA A 185 -2.39 -13.90 3.34
C ALA A 185 -3.60 -13.03 2.99
N VAL A 186 -4.76 -13.67 2.83
CA VAL A 186 -6.01 -13.01 2.41
C VAL A 186 -6.88 -12.76 3.63
N LYS A 187 -7.45 -11.56 3.73
CA LYS A 187 -8.57 -11.25 4.62
C LYS A 187 -9.75 -10.73 3.81
N PRO A 188 -10.81 -11.52 3.62
CA PRO A 188 -12.00 -11.03 2.94
C PRO A 188 -12.69 -9.98 3.82
N LEU A 189 -12.89 -8.77 3.30
CA LEU A 189 -13.57 -7.67 4.00
C LEU A 189 -15.00 -7.52 3.49
N SER A 190 -15.25 -7.93 2.26
CA SER A 190 -16.57 -8.11 1.66
C SER A 190 -16.53 -9.19 0.57
N SER A 191 -17.65 -9.43 -0.11
CA SER A 191 -17.71 -10.33 -1.28
C SER A 191 -16.88 -9.86 -2.47
N VAL A 192 -16.47 -8.59 -2.51
CA VAL A 192 -15.78 -7.97 -3.65
C VAL A 192 -14.48 -7.24 -3.28
N ILE A 193 -14.15 -7.13 -1.99
CA ILE A 193 -12.94 -6.42 -1.51
C ILE A 193 -12.22 -7.26 -0.48
N TRP A 194 -10.97 -7.59 -0.80
CA TRP A 194 -10.09 -8.42 0.02
C TRP A 194 -8.82 -7.63 0.38
N ASP A 195 -8.30 -7.88 1.57
CA ASP A 195 -7.03 -7.35 2.05
C ASP A 195 -5.96 -8.40 1.85
N LEU A 196 -4.76 -7.98 1.48
CA LEU A 196 -3.66 -8.88 1.20
C LEU A 196 -2.42 -8.45 1.98
N SER A 197 -1.84 -9.39 2.73
CA SER A 197 -0.50 -9.27 3.29
C SER A 197 0.48 -10.08 2.48
N VAL A 198 1.38 -9.40 1.78
CA VAL A 198 2.37 -10.04 0.92
C VAL A 198 3.75 -9.94 1.56
N GLU A 199 4.42 -11.07 1.69
CA GLU A 199 5.77 -11.15 2.24
C GLU A 199 6.66 -11.98 1.31
N THR A 200 7.86 -11.51 1.01
CA THR A 200 8.86 -12.26 0.22
C THR A 200 10.20 -12.23 0.93
N LEU A 201 10.86 -13.40 1.00
CA LEU A 201 12.19 -13.53 1.60
C LEU A 201 13.17 -12.53 0.95
N PRO A 202 14.03 -11.84 1.73
CA PRO A 202 14.92 -10.80 1.21
C PRO A 202 15.76 -11.25 0.01
N SER A 203 16.33 -12.47 0.07
CA SER A 203 17.15 -13.04 -1.00
C SER A 203 16.39 -13.44 -2.27
N HIS A 204 15.06 -13.35 -2.27
CA HIS A 204 14.18 -13.77 -3.36
C HIS A 204 13.32 -12.60 -3.90
N ARG A 205 13.59 -11.37 -3.46
CA ARG A 205 12.92 -10.16 -3.98
C ARG A 205 13.39 -9.84 -5.41
N GLY A 206 12.54 -9.18 -6.20
CA GLY A 206 12.86 -8.80 -7.58
C GLY A 206 12.66 -9.90 -8.63
N HIS A 207 12.25 -11.10 -8.22
CA HIS A 207 12.04 -12.25 -9.10
C HIS A 207 10.56 -12.51 -9.47
N GLY A 208 9.66 -11.60 -9.15
CA GLY A 208 8.22 -11.73 -9.47
C GLY A 208 7.42 -12.67 -8.57
N TYR A 209 8.02 -13.28 -7.53
CA TYR A 209 7.30 -14.21 -6.64
C TYR A 209 6.15 -13.56 -5.86
N ALA A 210 6.28 -12.28 -5.50
CA ALA A 210 5.19 -11.51 -4.87
C ALA A 210 3.97 -11.39 -5.79
N ALA A 211 4.18 -11.10 -7.08
CA ALA A 211 3.10 -11.02 -8.06
C ALA A 211 2.43 -12.39 -8.26
N SER A 212 3.21 -13.47 -8.26
CA SER A 212 2.71 -14.84 -8.36
C SER A 212 1.78 -15.21 -7.21
N VAL A 213 2.19 -14.99 -5.96
CA VAL A 213 1.34 -15.30 -4.79
C VAL A 213 0.11 -14.40 -4.70
N VAL A 214 0.20 -13.15 -5.18
CA VAL A 214 -0.96 -12.24 -5.29
C VAL A 214 -1.93 -12.70 -6.37
N SER A 215 -1.44 -13.29 -7.46
CA SER A 215 -2.28 -13.80 -8.55
C SER A 215 -3.06 -15.05 -8.18
N ALA A 216 -2.49 -15.89 -7.32
CA ALA A 216 -3.18 -17.05 -6.79
C ALA A 216 -4.21 -16.71 -5.69
N ALA A 217 -4.04 -15.55 -5.03
CA ALA A 217 -4.81 -15.13 -3.88
C ALA A 217 -6.17 -14.52 -4.24
#